data_AF-A0AA43I3P1-F1
#
_entry.id   AF-A0AA43I3P1-F1
#
_cell.length_a   1.000
_cell.length_b   1.000
_cell.length_c   1.000
_cell.angle_alpha   90.00
_cell.angle_beta   90.00
_cell.angle_gamma   90.00
#
_symmetry.space_group_name_H-M   'P 1'
#
loop_
_entity.id
_entity.type
_entity.pdbx_description
1 polymer ?
#
loop_
_entity_poly.entity_id
_entity_poly.type
_entity_poly.pdbx_seq_one_letter_code
_entity_poly.pdbx_strand_id
1 'polypeptide(L)' 'MSHSDIIKEQLDILDINLTFSEDYFERRKFKEEICSVYKGILSYQPQRCLCCGTENGSSIIKWGFKKV' A
#
# COMPACT_ATOMS: atom_id res chain seq x y z
N MET A 1 19.03 -6.43 -5.86
CA MET A 1 17.86 -5.67 -5.37
C MET A 1 16.65 -6.55 -5.55
N SER A 2 15.81 -6.66 -4.52
CA SER A 2 14.55 -7.42 -4.63
C SER A 2 13.51 -6.57 -5.38
N HIS A 3 12.50 -7.22 -5.97
CA HIS A 3 11.36 -6.50 -6.57
C HIS A 3 10.67 -5.58 -5.55
N SER A 4 10.64 -6.00 -4.28
CA SER A 4 10.11 -5.20 -3.18
C SER A 4 10.88 -3.88 -2.99
N ASP A 5 12.21 -3.88 -3.12
CA ASP A 5 13.01 -2.66 -2.98
C ASP A 5 12.73 -1.67 -4.12
N ILE A 6 12.59 -2.18 -5.35
CA ILE A 6 12.28 -1.37 -6.54
C ILE A 6 10.90 -0.72 -6.42
N ILE A 7 9.89 -1.47 -5.94
CA ILE A 7 8.53 -0.94 -5.75
C ILE A 7 8.52 0.13 -4.66
N LYS A 8 9.26 -0.07 -3.57
CA LYS A 8 9.39 0.94 -2.50
C LYS A 8 10.01 2.22 -3.02
N GLU A 9 11.07 2.12 -3.80
CA GLU A 9 11.72 3.28 -4.42
C GLU A 9 10.77 4.01 -5.37
N GLN A 10 10.06 3.27 -6.25
CA GLN A 10 9.11 3.84 -7.20
C GLN A 10 7.92 4.55 -6.51
N LEU A 11 7.46 4.03 -5.37
CA LEU A 11 6.33 4.59 -4.61
C LEU A 11 6.76 5.58 -3.52
N ASP A 12 8.06 5.87 -3.40
CA ASP A 12 8.65 6.68 -2.33
C ASP A 12 8.23 6.22 -0.92
N ILE A 13 8.33 4.91 -0.68
CA ILE A 13 8.01 4.27 0.60
C ILE A 13 9.30 3.91 1.35
N LEU A 14 9.51 4.56 2.48
CA LEU A 14 10.67 4.33 3.36
C LEU A 14 10.46 3.21 4.40
N ASP A 15 9.28 2.58 4.43
CA ASP A 15 8.97 1.55 5.44
C ASP A 15 9.74 0.25 5.16
N ILE A 16 10.70 -0.06 6.03
CA ILE A 16 11.52 -1.27 5.93
C ILE A 16 10.70 -2.54 6.20
N ASN A 17 9.62 -2.42 6.98
CA ASN A 17 8.76 -3.53 7.38
C ASN A 17 7.72 -3.91 6.33
N LEU A 18 7.55 -3.10 5.28
CA LEU A 18 6.68 -3.43 4.16
C LEU A 18 7.38 -4.38 3.20
N THR A 19 6.73 -5.44 2.74
CA THR A 19 7.23 -6.32 1.68
C THR A 19 6.17 -6.49 0.61
N PHE A 20 6.59 -6.66 -0.63
CA PHE A 20 5.68 -6.90 -1.76
C PHE A 20 5.80 -8.37 -2.19
N SER A 21 4.67 -9.08 -2.31
CA SER A 21 4.61 -10.46 -2.84
C SER A 21 4.70 -10.45 -4.37
N GLU A 22 4.66 -11.61 -5.04
CA GLU A 22 4.65 -11.64 -6.52
C GLU A 22 3.38 -11.04 -7.13
N ASP A 23 2.22 -11.21 -6.47
CA ASP A 23 0.93 -10.59 -6.84
C ASP A 23 0.78 -9.16 -6.29
N TYR A 24 1.88 -8.40 -6.24
CA TYR A 24 1.92 -7.07 -5.65
C TYR A 24 1.12 -6.03 -6.44
N PHE A 25 0.76 -6.29 -7.70
CA PHE A 25 0.20 -5.28 -8.59
C PHE A 25 -1.05 -5.78 -9.30
N GLU A 26 -2.09 -4.95 -9.27
CA GLU A 26 -3.32 -5.18 -10.01
C GLU A 26 -3.80 -3.87 -10.61
N ARG A 27 -4.17 -3.88 -11.90
CA ARG A 27 -4.95 -2.78 -12.48
C ARG A 27 -6.42 -3.10 -12.31
N ARG A 28 -7.15 -2.25 -11.60
CA ARG A 28 -8.58 -2.40 -11.40
C ARG A 28 -9.31 -1.15 -11.82
N LYS A 29 -10.47 -1.33 -12.45
CA LYS A 29 -11.40 -0.23 -12.71
C LYS A 29 -12.13 0.09 -11.41
N PHE A 30 -11.94 1.30 -10.89
CA PHE A 30 -12.63 1.79 -9.70
C PHE A 30 -13.27 3.13 -10.03
N LYS A 31 -14.60 3.24 -9.85
CA LYS A 31 -15.38 4.45 -10.17
C LYS A 31 -15.08 5.00 -11.57
N GLU A 32 -15.12 4.13 -12.57
CA GLU A 32 -14.86 4.43 -13.98
C GLU A 32 -13.42 4.78 -14.36
N GLU A 33 -12.53 4.98 -13.39
CA GLU A 33 -11.11 5.21 -13.62
C GLU A 33 -10.30 3.90 -13.52
N ILE A 34 -9.23 3.80 -14.31
CA ILE A 34 -8.28 2.70 -14.21
C ILE A 34 -7.25 3.07 -13.13
N CYS A 35 -7.29 2.36 -12.01
CA CYS A 35 -6.36 2.54 -10.90
C CYS A 35 -5.30 1.45 -10.86
N SER A 36 -4.08 1.85 -10.54
CA SER A 36 -2.97 0.95 -10.20
C SER A 36 -3.03 0.66 -8.71
N VAL A 37 -3.30 -0.59 -8.33
CA VAL A 37 -3.38 -1.02 -6.94
C VAL A 37 -2.15 -1.85 -6.60
N TYR A 38 -1.41 -1.41 -5.58
CA TYR A 38 -0.27 -2.13 -5.04
C TYR A 38 -0.64 -2.81 -3.71
N LYS A 39 -0.35 -4.09 -3.57
CA LYS A 39 -0.60 -4.90 -2.37
C LYS A 39 0.74 -5.21 -1.70
N GLY A 40 0.91 -4.70 -0.48
CA GLY A 40 2.08 -4.99 0.36
C GLY A 40 1.67 -5.61 1.69
N ILE A 41 2.57 -6.40 2.27
CA ILE A 41 2.42 -7.08 3.55
C ILE A 41 3.35 -6.40 4.55
N LEU A 42 2.85 -6.04 5.73
CA LEU A 42 3.68 -5.54 6.81
C LEU A 42 4.21 -6.72 7.63
N SER A 43 5.49 -6.67 8.03
CA SER A 43 6.11 -7.65 8.93
C SER A 43 5.55 -7.60 10.36
N TYR A 44 4.80 -6.55 10.67
CA TYR A 44 4.10 -6.36 11.94
C TYR A 44 2.61 -6.17 11.68
N GLN A 45 1.80 -6.48 12.69
CA GLN A 45 0.38 -6.18 12.67
C GLN A 45 0.18 -4.78 13.27
N PRO A 46 -0.18 -3.75 12.48
CA PRO A 46 -0.46 -2.44 13.04
C PRO A 46 -1.70 -2.57 13.94
N GLN A 47 -1.65 -2.03 15.16
CA GLN A 47 -2.83 -2.04 16.05
C GLN A 47 -3.79 -0.90 15.77
N ARG A 48 -3.28 0.23 15.27
CA ARG A 48 -4.06 1.42 14.95
C ARG A 48 -3.41 2.23 13.84
N CYS A 49 -4.21 2.96 13.08
CA CYS A 49 -3.70 3.96 12.15
C CYS A 49 -3.06 5.12 12.92
N LEU A 50 -1.79 5.44 12.63
CA LEU A 50 -1.09 6.57 13.27
C LEU A 50 -1.69 7.94 12.90
N CYS A 51 -2.41 8.03 11.78
CA CYS A 51 -3.02 9.28 11.31
C CYS A 51 -4.39 9.56 11.94
N CYS A 52 -5.27 8.56 12.03
CA CYS A 52 -6.64 8.74 12.52
C CYS A 52 -6.96 7.99 13.82
N GLY A 53 -6.03 7.21 14.38
CA GLY A 53 -6.20 6.48 15.63
C GLY A 53 -7.13 5.26 15.55
N THR A 54 -7.75 5.00 14.41
CA THR A 54 -8.65 3.85 14.21
C THR A 54 -7.93 2.52 14.41
N GLU A 55 -8.48 1.67 15.27
CA GLU A 55 -7.96 0.32 15.52
C GLU A 55 -8.04 -0.56 14.26
N ASN A 56 -7.04 -1.40 14.07
CA ASN A 56 -6.92 -2.27 12.91
C ASN A 56 -7.82 -3.51 13.06
N GLY A 57 -9.13 -3.28 13.01
CA GLY A 57 -10.16 -4.32 12.95
C GLY A 57 -10.58 -4.71 11.52
N SER A 58 -10.08 -4.00 10.50
CA SER A 58 -10.42 -4.19 9.09
C SER A 58 -9.33 -3.68 8.15
N SER A 59 -9.31 -4.15 6.89
CA SER A 59 -8.29 -3.83 5.88
C SER A 59 -8.17 -2.32 5.64
N ILE A 60 -6.99 -1.75 5.92
CA ILE A 60 -6.69 -0.32 5.71
C ILE A 60 -6.53 -0.04 4.21
N ILE A 61 -7.38 0.84 3.66
CA ILE A 61 -7.28 1.32 2.26
C ILE A 61 -6.69 2.74 2.28
N LYS A 62 -5.43 2.90 1.85
CA LYS A 62 -4.82 4.22 1.65
C LYS A 62 -5.09 4.70 0.23
N TRP A 63 -5.98 5.68 0.09
CA TRP A 63 -6.20 6.39 -1.16
C TRP A 63 -5.06 7.40 -1.36
N GLY A 64 -4.21 7.18 -2.35
CA GLY A 64 -3.28 8.22 -2.82
C GLY A 64 -4.09 9.28 -3.56
N PHE A 65 -4.34 10.43 -2.93
CA PHE A 65 -5.03 11.54 -3.60
C PHE A 65 -4.11 12.14 -4.67
N LYS A 66 -4.53 12.16 -5.94
CA LYS A 66 -3.99 13.13 -6.91
C LYS A 66 -4.51 14.51 -6.49
N LYS A 67 -3.60 15.43 -6.13
CA LYS A 67 -3.95 16.85 -6.18
C LYS A 67 -4.18 17.21 -7.65
N VAL A 68 -5.38 17.66 -7.96
CA VAL A 68 -5.76 18.28 -9.24
C VAL A 68 -5.13 19.66 -9.30
#